data_AF-A0A956TFZ2-F1
#
_entry.id   AF-A0A956TFZ2-F1
#
_cell.length_a   1.000
_cell.length_b   1.000
_cell.length_c   1.000
_cell.angle_alpha   90.00
_cell.angle_beta   90.00
_cell.angle_gamma   90.00
#
_symmetry.space_group_name_H-M   'P 1'
#
loop_
_entity.id
_entity.type
_entity.pdbx_description
1 polymer ?
#
loop_
_entity_poly.entity_id
_entity_poly.type
_entity_poly.pdbx_seq_one_letter_code
_entity_poly.pdbx_strand_id
1 'polypeptide(L)'
;MKKKGDEEEAGRPVLSRVAHKTSRPSRKDRLFAALGGLSDERLAKVLSEVDPEEAALALLEADQPLIERVAAGLSADQAGLFRQYLAMGDAKISAALIDSAQGKLLRLSN
;
A
#
# COMPACT_ATOMS: atom_id res chain seq x y z
N MET A 1 -34.03 61.72 5.39
CA MET A 1 -34.00 61.48 3.93
C MET A 1 -33.82 60.00 3.69
N LYS A 2 -34.71 59.37 2.92
CA LYS A 2 -34.61 57.96 2.48
C LYS A 2 -33.62 57.86 1.32
N LYS A 3 -32.76 56.84 1.29
CA LYS A 3 -32.41 56.14 0.04
C LYS A 3 -32.16 54.65 0.33
N LYS A 4 -33.05 53.83 -0.25
CA LYS A 4 -32.86 52.42 -0.57
C LYS A 4 -31.84 52.30 -1.70
N GLY A 5 -31.16 51.16 -1.74
CA GLY A 5 -30.36 50.67 -2.84
C GLY A 5 -29.96 49.23 -2.57
N ASP A 6 -30.94 48.33 -2.70
CA ASP A 6 -30.70 46.92 -3.03
C ASP A 6 -29.96 46.87 -4.36
N GLU A 7 -28.88 46.11 -4.46
CA GLU A 7 -28.56 45.34 -5.67
C GLU A 7 -27.54 44.25 -5.34
N GLU A 8 -27.82 43.09 -5.93
CA GLU A 8 -27.23 41.80 -5.71
C GLU A 8 -25.77 41.73 -6.19
N GLU A 9 -24.89 41.11 -5.41
CA GLU A 9 -23.85 40.25 -5.99
C GLU A 9 -23.93 38.89 -5.30
N ALA A 10 -24.84 38.08 -5.83
CA ALA A 10 -24.72 36.64 -5.75
C ALA A 10 -23.41 36.20 -6.44
N GLY A 11 -22.74 35.22 -5.85
CA GLY A 11 -21.87 34.34 -6.62
C GLY A 11 -20.38 34.68 -6.59
N ARG A 12 -19.77 34.57 -5.41
CA ARG A 12 -18.40 34.05 -5.34
C ARG A 12 -18.37 32.88 -4.38
N PRO A 13 -18.51 31.62 -4.85
CA PRO A 13 -17.97 30.53 -4.07
C PRO A 13 -16.48 30.82 -3.93
N VAL A 14 -16.06 31.17 -2.72
CA VAL A 14 -14.66 31.09 -2.32
C VAL A 14 -14.31 29.64 -2.56
N LEU A 15 -13.71 29.36 -3.72
CA LEU A 15 -13.03 28.12 -4.00
C LEU A 15 -11.90 28.07 -2.99
N SER A 16 -12.23 27.61 -1.78
CA SER A 16 -11.29 26.90 -0.94
C SER A 16 -10.75 25.81 -1.85
N ARG A 17 -9.62 26.11 -2.50
CA ARG A 17 -8.76 25.12 -3.11
C ARG A 17 -8.28 24.27 -1.95
N VAL A 18 -9.15 23.39 -1.47
CA VAL A 18 -8.68 22.10 -1.01
C VAL A 18 -8.07 21.54 -2.27
N ALA A 19 -6.76 21.69 -2.38
CA ALA A 19 -5.95 20.89 -3.26
C ALA A 19 -6.12 19.45 -2.76
N HIS A 20 -7.28 18.85 -3.03
CA HIS A 20 -7.39 17.43 -3.26
C HIS A 20 -6.57 17.21 -4.53
N LYS A 21 -5.24 17.22 -4.39
CA LYS A 21 -4.45 16.22 -5.08
C LYS A 21 -5.20 14.93 -4.74
N THR A 22 -5.93 14.40 -5.69
CA THR A 22 -6.23 12.99 -5.77
C THR A 22 -4.88 12.30 -5.73
N SER A 23 -4.34 12.15 -4.53
CA SER A 23 -3.10 11.46 -4.24
C SER A 23 -3.46 10.01 -4.41
N ARG A 24 -3.45 9.56 -5.67
CA ARG A 24 -3.67 8.17 -6.00
C ARG A 24 -2.74 7.37 -5.08
N PRO A 25 -3.27 6.45 -4.26
CA PRO A 25 -2.46 5.75 -3.28
C PRO A 25 -1.28 5.07 -4.00
N SER A 26 -0.10 5.10 -3.37
CA SER A 26 1.09 4.52 -3.97
C SER A 26 0.87 3.02 -4.23
N ARG A 27 1.74 2.39 -5.03
CA ARG A 27 1.64 0.93 -5.24
C ARG A 27 1.77 0.18 -3.91
N LYS A 28 2.71 0.62 -3.07
CA LYS A 28 2.91 0.15 -1.70
C LYS A 28 1.64 0.24 -0.87
N ASP A 29 1.03 1.42 -0.77
CA ASP A 29 -0.16 1.60 0.07
C ASP A 29 -1.32 0.73 -0.39
N ARG A 30 -1.49 0.59 -1.71
CA ARG A 30 -2.51 -0.30 -2.29
C ARG A 30 -2.23 -1.77 -1.98
N LEU A 31 -0.97 -2.18 -2.06
CA LEU A 31 -0.56 -3.55 -1.71
C LEU A 31 -0.83 -3.84 -0.23
N PHE A 32 -0.40 -2.95 0.67
CA PHE A 32 -0.55 -3.16 2.10
C PHE A 32 -2.02 -3.22 2.50
N ALA A 33 -2.84 -2.33 1.94
CA ALA A 33 -4.29 -2.38 2.11
C ALA A 33 -4.91 -3.68 1.57
N ALA A 34 -4.48 -4.14 0.38
CA ALA A 34 -4.97 -5.39 -0.20
C ALA A 34 -4.62 -6.59 0.68
N LEU A 35 -3.34 -6.76 1.03
CA LEU A 35 -2.89 -7.87 1.88
C LEU A 35 -3.53 -7.85 3.28
N GLY A 36 -3.70 -6.67 3.87
CA GLY A 36 -4.39 -6.51 5.15
C GLY A 36 -5.88 -6.87 5.10
N GLY A 37 -6.53 -6.69 3.94
CA GLY A 37 -7.94 -7.01 3.72
C GLY A 37 -8.21 -8.45 3.28
N LEU A 38 -7.20 -9.24 2.91
CA LEU A 38 -7.36 -10.65 2.54
C LEU A 38 -7.73 -11.49 3.76
N SER A 39 -8.57 -12.51 3.57
CA SER A 39 -8.69 -13.61 4.54
C SER A 39 -7.40 -14.42 4.62
N ASP A 40 -7.18 -15.13 5.72
CA ASP A 40 -5.96 -15.93 5.92
C ASP A 40 -5.82 -17.02 4.83
N GLU A 41 -6.92 -17.65 4.41
CA GLU A 41 -6.94 -18.64 3.32
C GLU A 41 -6.53 -18.02 1.97
N ARG A 42 -7.01 -16.81 1.67
CA ARG A 42 -6.65 -16.11 0.43
C ARG A 42 -5.22 -15.63 0.46
N LEU A 43 -4.76 -15.13 1.61
CA LEU A 43 -3.39 -14.73 1.80
C LEU A 43 -2.45 -15.93 1.61
N ALA A 44 -2.72 -17.08 2.22
CA ALA A 44 -1.94 -18.30 2.04
C ALA A 44 -1.89 -18.74 0.56
N LYS A 45 -3.03 -18.64 -0.16
CA LYS A 45 -3.05 -18.94 -1.60
C LYS A 45 -2.17 -17.97 -2.41
N VAL A 46 -2.26 -16.66 -2.15
CA VAL A 46 -1.40 -15.66 -2.81
C VAL A 46 0.07 -15.96 -2.54
N LEU A 47 0.42 -16.24 -1.29
CA LEU A 47 1.80 -16.51 -0.88
C LEU A 47 2.34 -17.85 -1.40
N SER A 48 1.48 -18.80 -1.76
CA SER A 48 1.91 -20.03 -2.44
C SER A 48 2.43 -19.82 -3.87
N GLU A 49 2.12 -18.67 -4.48
CA GLU A 49 2.54 -18.30 -5.85
C GLU A 49 3.70 -17.29 -5.86
N VAL A 50 4.28 -16.98 -4.70
CA VAL A 50 5.29 -15.93 -4.51
C VAL A 50 6.48 -16.46 -3.74
N ASP A 51 7.69 -16.12 -4.19
CA ASP A 51 8.90 -16.51 -3.50
C ASP A 51 9.08 -15.70 -2.19
N PRO A 52 9.65 -16.29 -1.12
CA PRO A 52 9.87 -15.59 0.15
C PRO A 52 10.70 -14.31 0.01
N GLU A 53 11.66 -14.29 -0.94
CA GLU A 53 12.45 -13.11 -1.26
C GLU A 53 11.58 -12.00 -1.86
N GLU A 54 10.75 -12.32 -2.86
CA GLU A 54 9.86 -11.33 -3.49
C GLU A 54 8.84 -10.77 -2.48
N ALA A 55 8.29 -11.63 -1.62
CA ALA A 55 7.44 -11.19 -0.52
C ALA A 55 8.20 -10.23 0.39
N ALA A 56 9.40 -10.59 0.84
CA ALA A 56 10.22 -9.73 1.71
C ALA A 56 10.53 -8.38 1.05
N LEU A 57 10.93 -8.38 -0.23
CA LEU A 57 11.19 -7.18 -1.01
C LEU A 57 9.96 -6.26 -1.07
N ALA A 58 8.78 -6.85 -1.28
CA ALA A 58 7.53 -6.09 -1.35
C ALA A 58 7.11 -5.48 0.00
N LEU A 59 7.54 -6.09 1.10
CA LEU A 59 7.18 -5.74 2.49
C LEU A 59 8.32 -5.03 3.26
N LEU A 60 9.39 -4.59 2.60
CA LEU A 60 10.52 -3.90 3.26
C LEU A 60 10.10 -2.69 4.11
N GLU A 61 9.10 -1.94 3.66
CA GLU A 61 8.57 -0.76 4.34
C GLU A 61 7.23 -1.02 5.05
N ALA A 62 6.86 -2.29 5.24
CA ALA A 62 5.63 -2.67 5.92
C ALA A 62 5.80 -2.59 7.45
N ASP A 63 4.67 -2.45 8.15
CA ASP A 63 4.64 -2.52 9.58
C ASP A 63 4.71 -3.97 10.10
N GLN A 64 5.19 -4.14 11.33
CA GLN A 64 5.37 -5.47 11.93
C GLN A 64 4.08 -6.32 11.92
N PRO A 65 2.87 -5.79 12.19
CA PRO A 65 1.65 -6.58 12.13
C PRO A 65 1.38 -7.20 10.76
N LEU A 66 1.59 -6.44 9.68
CA LEU A 66 1.42 -6.97 8.33
C LEU A 66 2.50 -8.00 7.98
N ILE A 67 3.74 -7.75 8.39
CA ILE A 67 4.86 -8.69 8.24
C ILE A 67 4.55 -10.04 8.91
N GLU A 68 4.09 -10.03 10.17
CA GLU A 68 3.74 -11.26 10.89
C GLU A 68 2.53 -11.97 10.28
N ARG A 69 1.53 -11.21 9.81
CA ARG A 69 0.38 -11.78 9.10
C ARG A 69 0.80 -12.51 7.82
N VAL A 70 1.70 -11.91 7.04
CA VAL A 70 2.26 -12.54 5.85
C VAL A 70 3.12 -13.75 6.22
N ALA A 71 3.97 -13.63 7.24
CA ALA A 71 4.79 -14.74 7.71
C ALA A 71 3.95 -15.94 8.20
N ALA A 72 2.79 -15.69 8.81
CA ALA A 72 1.86 -16.73 9.23
C ALA A 72 1.15 -17.44 8.05
N GLY A 73 1.06 -16.78 6.90
CA GLY A 73 0.52 -17.37 5.67
C GLY A 73 1.54 -18.18 4.85
N LEU A 74 2.82 -18.16 5.24
CA LEU A 74 3.90 -18.95 4.64
C LEU A 74 4.10 -20.29 5.37
N SER A 75 4.73 -21.26 4.72
CA SER A 75 5.22 -22.46 5.42
C SER A 75 6.34 -22.09 6.41
N ALA A 76 6.63 -22.94 7.40
CA ALA A 76 7.67 -22.66 8.40
C ALA A 76 9.04 -22.34 7.78
N ASP A 77 9.44 -23.10 6.75
CA ASP A 77 10.70 -22.89 6.03
C ASP A 77 10.71 -21.56 5.26
N GLN A 78 9.60 -21.28 4.56
CA GLN A 78 9.44 -20.03 3.81
C GLN A 78 9.40 -18.81 4.71
N ALA A 79 8.71 -18.89 5.86
CA ALA A 79 8.63 -17.83 6.84
C ALA A 79 10.01 -17.53 7.47
N GLY A 80 10.85 -18.55 7.63
CA GLY A 80 12.24 -18.40 8.06
C GLY A 80 13.08 -17.64 7.03
N LEU A 81 12.99 -18.00 5.75
CA LEU A 81 13.68 -17.30 4.66
C LEU A 81 13.18 -15.86 4.50
N PHE A 82 11.86 -15.66 4.50
CA PHE A 82 11.23 -14.34 4.41
C PHE A 82 11.77 -13.37 5.48
N ARG A 83 11.87 -13.81 6.74
CA ARG A 83 12.42 -12.98 7.82
C ARG A 83 13.91 -12.68 7.64
N GLN A 84 14.68 -13.64 7.13
CA GLN A 84 16.10 -13.43 6.80
C GLN A 84 16.26 -12.37 5.71
N TYR A 85 15.47 -12.46 4.63
CA TYR A 85 15.48 -11.48 3.54
C TYR A 85 15.08 -10.08 4.02
N LEU A 86 14.07 -9.95 4.88
CA LEU A 86 13.71 -8.66 5.50
C LEU A 86 14.85 -8.10 6.34
N ALA A 87 15.53 -8.92 7.13
CA ALA A 87 16.67 -8.49 7.94
C ALA A 87 17.89 -8.07 7.10
N MET A 88 18.04 -8.64 5.90
CA MET A 88 19.07 -8.25 4.92
C MET A 88 18.72 -7.01 4.10
N GLY A 89 17.47 -6.53 4.18
CA GLY A 89 16.83 -5.54 3.31
C GLY A 89 17.46 -4.14 3.22
N ASP A 90 18.54 -3.88 3.95
CA ASP A 90 19.23 -2.58 3.99
C ASP A 90 20.32 -2.44 2.89
N ALA A 91 20.65 -3.53 2.18
CA ALA A 91 21.75 -3.56 1.23
C ALA A 91 21.34 -3.14 -0.20
N LYS A 92 21.37 -1.84 -0.53
CA LYS A 92 21.34 -1.29 -1.92
C LYS A 92 20.38 -2.00 -2.89
N ILE A 93 19.18 -2.33 -2.42
CA ILE A 93 18.18 -2.99 -3.26
C ILE A 93 17.63 -1.95 -4.25
N SER A 94 17.59 -2.30 -5.53
CA SER A 94 17.06 -1.40 -6.56
C SER A 94 15.56 -1.16 -6.33
N ALA A 95 15.14 0.11 -6.37
CA ALA A 95 13.72 0.47 -6.30
C ALA A 95 12.88 -0.24 -7.37
N ALA A 96 13.47 -0.57 -8.54
CA ALA A 96 12.79 -1.31 -9.60
C ALA A 96 12.44 -2.76 -9.18
N LEU A 97 13.29 -3.41 -8.37
CA LEU A 97 13.02 -4.75 -7.85
C LEU A 97 11.88 -4.72 -6.83
N ILE A 98 11.90 -3.75 -5.93
CA ILE A 98 10.82 -3.51 -4.96
C ILE A 98 9.51 -3.26 -5.70
N ASP A 99 9.53 -2.38 -6.70
CA ASP A 99 8.35 -2.06 -7.51
C ASP A 99 7.80 -3.27 -8.27
N SER A 100 8.68 -4.11 -8.81
CA SER A 100 8.32 -5.35 -9.50
C SER A 100 7.65 -6.33 -8.53
N ALA A 101 8.27 -6.57 -7.37
CA ALA A 101 7.74 -7.44 -6.34
C ALA A 101 6.37 -6.96 -5.83
N GLN A 102 6.25 -5.67 -5.50
CA GLN A 102 4.98 -5.07 -5.10
C GLN A 102 3.91 -5.19 -6.20
N GLY A 103 4.29 -5.02 -7.46
CA GLY A 103 3.39 -5.17 -8.61
C GLY A 103 2.89 -6.60 -8.80
N LYS A 104 3.75 -7.59 -8.57
CA LYS A 104 3.38 -9.01 -8.62
C LYS A 104 2.41 -9.37 -7.51
N LEU A 105 2.74 -9.11 -6.24
CA LEU A 105 1.85 -9.43 -5.12
C LEU A 105 0.50 -8.71 -5.25
N LEU A 106 0.50 -7.44 -5.67
CA LEU A 106 -0.74 -6.69 -5.83
C LEU A 106 -1.66 -7.34 -6.87
N ARG A 107 -1.13 -7.86 -7.98
CA ARG A 107 -1.93 -8.56 -8.99
C ARG A 107 -2.53 -9.87 -8.48
N LEU A 108 -1.80 -10.58 -7.62
CA LEU A 108 -2.29 -11.83 -7.03
C LEU A 108 -3.33 -11.57 -5.92
N SER A 109 -3.26 -10.42 -5.25
CA SER A 109 -4.18 -10.04 -4.17
C SER A 109 -5.53 -9.47 -4.62
N ASN A 110 -5.72 -9.18 -5.92
CA ASN A 110 -7.00 -8.75 -6.50
C ASN A 110 -7.72 -9.92 -7.15
#